data_AF-A0A563E9K2-F1
#
_entry.id   AF-A0A563E9K2-F1
#
_cell.length_a   1.000
_cell.length_b   1.000
_cell.length_c   1.000
_cell.angle_alpha   90.00
_cell.angle_beta   90.00
_cell.angle_gamma   90.00
#
_symmetry.space_group_name_H-M   'P 1'
#
loop_
_entity.id
_entity.type
_entity.pdbx_description
1 polymer ?
#
loop_
_entity_poly.entity_id
_entity_poly.type
_entity_poly.pdbx_seq_one_letter_code
_entity_poly.pdbx_strand_id
1 'polypeptide(L)'
;MEALAIFVGICVGPAAFFLLLGWSWRACNGMRPLRRRSTSAPTHPPVERMAVDLHWLADEMCRLRVSRAPAKVHRLTAVGLAYDDTLRMCCDALDVPVPDGRELDGVERLQLEAELAQAGLDW
;
A
#
# COMPACT_ATOMS: atom_id res chain seq x y z
N MET A 1 -37.59 8.40 -36.32
CA MET A 1 -37.43 8.47 -34.85
C MET A 1 -36.92 7.13 -34.31
N GLU A 2 -37.56 6.00 -34.62
CA GLU A 2 -37.16 4.63 -34.26
C GLU A 2 -35.68 4.29 -34.54
N ALA A 3 -35.20 4.54 -35.77
CA ALA A 3 -33.83 4.19 -36.17
C ALA A 3 -32.74 4.98 -35.40
N LEU A 4 -33.05 6.22 -35.00
CA LEU A 4 -32.14 7.07 -34.24
C LEU A 4 -32.02 6.59 -32.79
N ALA A 5 -33.12 6.10 -32.20
CA ALA A 5 -33.13 5.54 -30.86
C ALA A 5 -32.31 4.25 -30.76
N ILE A 6 -32.42 3.37 -31.76
CA ILE A 6 -31.63 2.12 -31.82
C ILE A 6 -30.13 2.43 -31.94
N PHE A 7 -29.76 3.39 -32.79
CA PHE A 7 -28.37 3.78 -32.98
C PHE A 7 -27.74 4.37 -31.70
N VAL A 8 -28.46 5.27 -31.02
CA VAL A 8 -28.00 5.83 -29.73
C VAL A 8 -27.86 4.74 -28.68
N GLY A 9 -28.80 3.79 -28.62
CA GLY A 9 -28.71 2.63 -27.72
C GLY A 9 -27.49 1.75 -27.96
N ILE A 10 -27.14 1.48 -29.22
CA ILE A 10 -25.97 0.68 -29.59
C ILE A 10 -24.66 1.42 -29.30
N CYS A 11 -24.60 2.74 -29.49
CA CYS A 11 -23.39 3.51 -29.23
C CYS A 11 -23.15 3.75 -27.72
N VAL A 12 -24.21 4.06 -26.97
CA VAL A 12 -24.08 4.43 -25.55
C VAL A 12 -24.16 3.21 -24.63
N GLY A 13 -24.86 2.15 -25.04
CA GLY A 13 -25.06 0.94 -24.26
C GLY A 13 -23.76 0.30 -23.76
N PRO A 14 -22.77 0.02 -24.63
CA PRO A 14 -21.50 -0.55 -24.20
C PRO A 14 -20.73 0.37 -23.25
N ALA A 15 -20.68 1.67 -23.54
CA ALA A 15 -20.01 2.65 -22.69
C ALA A 15 -20.64 2.73 -21.29
N ALA A 16 -21.98 2.80 -21.22
CA ALA A 16 -22.73 2.79 -19.97
C ALA A 16 -22.53 1.47 -19.21
N PHE A 17 -22.50 0.34 -19.90
CA PHE A 17 -22.23 -0.98 -19.31
C PHE A 17 -20.84 -1.05 -18.66
N PHE A 18 -19.79 -0.60 -19.36
CA PHE A 18 -18.43 -0.57 -18.80
C PHE A 18 -18.30 0.42 -17.63
N LEU A 19 -18.99 1.56 -17.69
CA LEU A 19 -19.02 2.52 -16.58
C LEU A 19 -19.73 1.94 -15.35
N LEU A 20 -20.87 1.28 -15.54
CA LEU A 20 -21.61 0.61 -14.46
C LEU A 20 -20.79 -0.53 -13.84
N LEU A 21 -20.12 -1.33 -14.67
CA LEU A 21 -19.26 -2.40 -14.20
C LEU A 21 -18.06 -1.86 -13.41
N GLY A 22 -17.39 -0.81 -13.91
CA GLY A 22 -16.30 -0.16 -13.20
C GLY A 22 -16.73 0.50 -11.88
N TRP A 23 -17.92 1.09 -11.85
CA TRP A 23 -18.49 1.68 -10.64
C TRP A 23 -18.86 0.60 -9.61
N SER A 24 -19.45 -0.51 -10.05
CA SER A 24 -19.74 -1.67 -9.18
C SER A 24 -18.47 -2.29 -8.60
N TRP A 25 -17.40 -2.40 -9.37
CA TRP A 25 -16.10 -2.88 -8.88
C TRP A 25 -15.49 -1.90 -7.89
N ARG A 26 -15.55 -0.59 -8.13
CA ARG A 26 -15.11 0.41 -7.16
C ARG A 26 -15.97 0.42 -5.90
N ALA A 27 -17.27 0.21 -6.00
CA ALA A 27 -18.16 0.10 -4.85
C ALA A 27 -17.83 -1.16 -4.02
N CYS A 28 -17.70 -2.32 -4.67
CA CYS A 28 -17.37 -3.58 -4.00
C CYS A 28 -15.95 -3.60 -3.42
N ASN A 29 -14.96 -3.01 -4.11
CA ASN A 29 -13.55 -3.04 -3.70
C ASN A 29 -13.14 -1.81 -2.86
N GLY A 30 -13.88 -0.71 -2.97
CA GLY A 30 -13.72 0.51 -2.18
C GLY A 30 -14.37 0.45 -0.79
N MET A 31 -15.06 -0.66 -0.50
CA MET A 31 -15.59 -0.98 0.83
C MET A 31 -14.61 -1.75 1.72
N ARG A 32 -13.32 -1.83 1.39
CA ARG A 32 -12.33 -1.96 2.46
C ARG A 32 -12.36 -0.64 3.20
N PRO A 33 -12.81 -0.58 4.47
CA PRO A 33 -12.70 0.66 5.22
C PRO A 33 -11.23 1.03 5.22
N LEU A 34 -10.88 2.07 4.46
CA LEU A 34 -9.74 2.89 4.78
C LEU A 34 -10.01 3.29 6.22
N ARG A 35 -9.34 2.61 7.14
CA ARG A 35 -9.32 2.92 8.56
C ARG A 35 -8.92 4.38 8.59
N ARG A 36 -9.91 5.29 8.63
CA ARG A 36 -9.69 6.71 8.86
C ARG A 36 -8.98 6.75 10.19
N ARG A 37 -7.65 6.88 10.13
CA ARG A 37 -6.81 7.11 11.28
C ARG A 37 -7.32 8.42 11.85
N SER A 38 -8.11 8.32 12.91
CA SER A 38 -8.64 9.45 13.65
C SER A 38 -7.48 10.41 13.96
N THR A 39 -7.68 11.68 13.64
CA THR A 39 -6.70 12.76 13.60
C THR A 39 -6.26 13.24 14.99
N SER A 40 -5.88 12.32 15.86
CA SER A 40 -5.33 12.61 17.19
C SER A 40 -4.49 11.45 17.74
N ALA A 41 -3.76 10.75 16.86
CA ALA A 41 -2.70 9.86 17.32
C ALA A 41 -1.46 10.70 17.69
N PRO A 42 -0.64 10.27 18.68
CA PRO A 42 0.64 10.92 18.97
C PRO A 42 1.45 11.08 17.68
N THR A 43 2.21 12.17 17.58
CA THR A 43 2.96 12.62 16.39
C THR A 43 3.74 11.49 15.72
N HIS A 44 4.20 10.51 16.51
CA HIS A 44 4.68 9.22 16.03
C HIS A 44 3.96 8.10 16.79
N PRO A 45 3.52 7.01 16.11
CA PRO A 45 3.09 5.81 16.83
C PRO A 45 4.24 5.29 17.70
N PRO A 46 3.95 4.63 18.84
CA PRO A 46 4.99 4.03 19.68
C PRO A 46 5.80 3.03 18.83
N VAL A 47 7.12 3.04 19.02
CA VAL A 47 8.10 2.30 18.21
C VAL A 47 7.76 0.81 18.14
N GLU A 48 7.19 0.24 19.20
CA GLU A 48 6.78 -1.16 19.28
C GLU A 48 5.65 -1.49 18.28
N ARG A 49 4.75 -0.54 17.98
CA ARG A 49 3.73 -0.76 16.95
C ARG A 49 4.35 -0.79 15.56
N MET A 50 5.40 0.00 15.35
CA MET A 50 6.09 0.10 14.06
C MET A 50 6.93 -1.16 13.81
N ALA A 51 7.57 -1.70 14.86
CA ALA A 51 8.18 -3.03 14.85
C ALA A 51 7.19 -4.12 14.42
N VAL A 52 5.99 -4.15 15.04
CA VAL A 52 4.93 -5.10 14.66
C VAL A 52 4.47 -4.90 13.21
N ASP A 53 4.30 -3.64 12.78
CA ASP A 53 3.91 -3.31 11.42
C ASP A 53 4.99 -3.76 10.41
N LEU A 54 6.29 -3.58 10.72
CA LEU A 54 7.40 -4.09 9.90
C LEU A 54 7.38 -5.61 9.78
N HIS A 55 7.22 -6.32 10.90
CA HIS A 55 7.12 -7.77 10.90
C HIS A 55 5.95 -8.27 10.04
N TRP A 56 4.79 -7.63 10.19
CA TRP A 56 3.61 -7.95 9.39
C TRP A 56 3.81 -7.67 7.89
N LEU A 57 4.43 -6.55 7.54
CA LEU A 57 4.73 -6.18 6.15
C LEU A 57 5.75 -7.14 5.52
N ALA A 58 6.81 -7.52 6.25
CA ALA A 58 7.80 -8.47 5.79
C ALA A 58 7.17 -9.85 5.50
N ASP A 59 6.32 -10.33 6.40
CA ASP A 59 5.58 -11.57 6.22
C ASP A 59 4.60 -11.48 5.03
N GLU A 60 3.90 -10.36 4.87
CA GLU A 60 3.03 -10.12 3.70
C GLU A 60 3.82 -10.09 2.38
N MET A 61 5.01 -9.49 2.35
CA MET A 61 5.90 -9.54 1.18
C MET A 61 6.30 -10.97 0.83
N CYS A 62 6.68 -11.77 1.84
CA CYS A 62 7.00 -13.19 1.66
C CYS A 62 5.81 -13.98 1.12
N ARG A 63 4.61 -13.79 1.69
CA ARG A 63 3.36 -14.40 1.20
C ARG A 63 3.05 -14.01 -0.24
N LEU A 64 3.17 -12.72 -0.58
CA LEU A 64 2.90 -12.23 -1.93
C LEU A 64 3.93 -12.76 -2.95
N ARG A 65 5.20 -12.95 -2.56
CA ARG A 65 6.25 -13.51 -3.43
C ARG A 65 5.93 -14.94 -3.87
N VAL A 66 5.33 -15.76 -3.02
CA VAL A 66 4.93 -17.14 -3.38
C VAL A 66 3.53 -17.23 -3.99
N SER A 67 2.71 -16.19 -3.80
CA SER A 67 1.35 -16.14 -4.32
C SER A 67 1.28 -16.11 -5.86
N ARG A 68 0.17 -16.67 -6.38
CA ARG A 68 -0.25 -16.60 -7.79
C ARG A 68 -1.43 -15.65 -8.01
N ALA A 69 -1.74 -14.80 -7.03
CA ALA A 69 -2.85 -13.87 -7.11
C ALA A 69 -2.69 -12.87 -8.28
N PRO A 70 -3.81 -12.41 -8.88
CA PRO A 70 -3.76 -11.35 -9.88
C PRO A 70 -3.16 -10.06 -9.29
N ALA A 71 -2.55 -9.24 -10.14
CA ALA A 71 -1.88 -7.98 -9.76
C ALA A 71 -0.78 -8.13 -8.70
N LYS A 72 -0.12 -9.30 -8.63
CA LYS A 72 1.00 -9.58 -7.72
C LYS A 72 2.07 -8.49 -7.70
N VAL A 73 2.54 -8.07 -8.87
CA VAL A 73 3.60 -7.05 -9.00
C VAL A 73 3.16 -5.75 -8.32
N HIS A 74 1.95 -5.27 -8.64
CA HIS A 74 1.42 -4.05 -8.03
C HIS A 74 1.27 -4.16 -6.51
N ARG A 75 0.80 -5.31 -6.00
CA ARG A 75 0.70 -5.55 -4.56
C ARG A 75 2.06 -5.59 -3.88
N LEU A 76 3.05 -6.25 -4.49
CA LEU A 76 4.42 -6.27 -3.98
C LEU A 76 5.03 -4.87 -3.94
N THR A 77 4.83 -4.07 -4.99
CA THR A 77 5.28 -2.66 -5.01
C THR A 77 4.60 -1.86 -3.90
N ALA A 78 3.28 -1.99 -3.74
CA ALA A 78 2.55 -1.26 -2.71
C ALA A 78 2.99 -1.63 -1.29
N VAL A 79 3.20 -2.92 -1.00
CA VAL A 79 3.70 -3.37 0.31
C VAL A 79 5.15 -2.95 0.51
N GLY A 80 6.00 -3.01 -0.53
CA GLY A 80 7.38 -2.53 -0.46
C GLY A 80 7.48 -1.03 -0.15
N LEU A 81 6.63 -0.21 -0.76
CA LEU A 81 6.57 1.22 -0.44
C LEU A 81 6.10 1.48 0.99
N ALA A 82 5.10 0.73 1.48
CA ALA A 82 4.64 0.83 2.87
C ALA A 82 5.73 0.39 3.86
N TYR A 83 6.53 -0.60 3.48
CA TYR A 83 7.68 -1.07 4.26
C TYR A 83 8.75 0.01 4.37
N ASP A 84 9.15 0.61 3.25
CA ASP A 84 10.15 1.68 3.23
C ASP A 84 9.66 2.94 3.99
N ASP A 85 8.38 3.28 3.90
CA ASP A 85 7.77 4.37 4.68
C ASP A 85 7.84 4.08 6.19
N THR A 86 7.56 2.83 6.58
CA THR A 86 7.63 2.40 7.99
C THR A 86 9.05 2.43 8.52
N LEU A 87 10.04 2.00 7.73
CA LEU A 87 11.45 2.11 8.11
C LEU A 87 11.88 3.56 8.32
N ARG A 88 11.48 4.49 7.43
CA ARG A 88 11.80 5.91 7.60
C ARG A 88 11.14 6.51 8.84
N MET A 89 9.87 6.17 9.10
CA MET A 89 9.23 6.58 10.34
C MET A 89 9.97 6.05 11.57
N CYS A 90 10.50 4.81 11.53
CA CYS A 90 11.30 4.25 12.64
C CYS A 90 12.61 5.05 12.83
N CYS A 91 13.24 5.47 11.73
CA CYS A 91 14.44 6.29 11.77
C CYS A 91 14.16 7.63 12.43
N ASP A 92 13.06 8.30 12.05
CA ASP A 92 12.63 9.56 12.68
C ASP A 92 12.36 9.37 14.18
N ALA A 93 11.77 8.24 14.58
CA ALA A 93 11.43 7.97 15.98
C ALA A 93 12.66 7.63 16.85
N LEU A 94 13.70 7.06 16.25
CA LEU A 94 14.94 6.65 16.92
C LEU A 94 16.13 7.59 16.67
N ASP A 95 15.89 8.72 16.00
CA ASP A 95 16.89 9.73 15.63
C ASP A 95 18.07 9.14 14.81
N VAL A 96 17.74 8.18 13.93
CA VAL A 96 18.70 7.55 13.00
C VAL A 96 18.68 8.33 11.67
N PRO A 97 19.84 8.56 11.02
CA PRO A 97 19.88 9.25 9.73
C PRO A 97 19.01 8.57 8.68
N VAL A 98 18.07 9.33 8.09
CA VAL A 98 17.22 8.84 7.02
C VAL A 98 17.96 8.97 5.68
N PRO A 99 18.15 7.89 4.91
CA PRO A 99 18.74 7.97 3.58
C PRO A 99 17.84 8.75 2.61
N ASP A 100 18.47 9.60 1.79
CA ASP A 100 17.80 10.41 0.78
C ASP A 100 17.31 9.54 -0.39
N GLY A 101 16.03 9.63 -0.71
CA GLY A 101 15.44 8.89 -1.83
C GLY A 101 14.01 8.45 -1.53
N ARG A 102 13.22 8.20 -2.59
CA ARG A 102 11.82 7.77 -2.46
C ARG A 102 11.68 6.26 -2.23
N GLU A 103 12.54 5.47 -2.85
CA GLU A 103 12.58 4.02 -2.76
C GLU A 103 13.96 3.62 -2.26
N LEU A 104 14.01 2.65 -1.33
CA LEU A 104 15.28 2.11 -0.84
C LEU A 104 15.68 0.94 -1.73
N ASP A 105 16.93 0.91 -2.17
CA ASP A 105 17.49 -0.31 -2.75
C ASP A 105 17.55 -1.43 -1.69
N GLY A 106 17.61 -2.68 -2.14
CA GLY A 106 17.65 -3.84 -1.24
C GLY A 106 18.83 -3.80 -0.26
N VAL A 107 19.98 -3.25 -0.65
CA VAL A 107 21.14 -3.10 0.23
C VAL A 107 20.93 -1.98 1.25
N GLU A 108 20.44 -0.83 0.81
CA GLU A 108 20.15 0.32 1.68
C GLU A 108 19.11 -0.06 2.74
N ARG A 109 18.07 -0.81 2.34
CA ARG A 109 17.05 -1.34 3.24
C ARG A 109 17.68 -2.21 4.33
N LEU A 110 18.55 -3.15 3.98
CA LEU A 110 19.22 -4.03 4.95
C LEU A 110 20.15 -3.26 5.89
N GLN A 111 20.84 -2.24 5.39
CA GLN A 111 21.68 -1.37 6.22
C GLN A 111 20.83 -0.60 7.23
N LEU A 112 19.72 -0.03 6.78
CA LEU A 112 18.81 0.73 7.64
C LEU A 112 18.18 -0.15 8.73
N GLU A 113 17.79 -1.38 8.38
CA GLU A 113 17.30 -2.36 9.35
C GLU A 113 18.36 -2.67 10.43
N ALA A 114 19.63 -2.82 10.03
CA ALA A 114 20.72 -3.06 10.97
C ALA A 114 21.01 -1.85 11.87
N GLU A 115 20.96 -0.63 11.33
CA GLU A 115 21.13 0.61 12.10
C GLU A 115 19.98 0.80 13.10
N LEU A 116 18.75 0.55 12.68
CA LEU A 116 17.57 0.58 13.56
C LEU A 116 17.67 -0.48 14.67
N ALA A 117 18.15 -1.68 14.35
CA ALA A 117 18.38 -2.72 15.35
C ALA A 117 19.43 -2.30 16.39
N GLN A 118 20.51 -1.62 15.96
CA GLN A 118 21.51 -1.05 16.87
C GLN A 118 20.94 0.09 17.72
N ALA A 119 20.00 0.87 17.18
CA ALA A 119 19.29 1.92 17.90
C ALA A 119 18.21 1.39 18.86
N GLY A 120 17.98 0.07 18.90
CA GLY A 120 17.08 -0.58 19.87
C GLY A 120 15.73 -1.02 19.29
N LEU A 121 15.56 -1.05 17.97
CA LEU A 121 14.39 -1.64 17.31
C LEU A 121 14.53 -3.18 17.24
N ASP A 122 13.63 -3.93 17.89
CA ASP A 122 13.61 -5.40 17.84
C ASP A 122 12.31 -5.88 17.17
N TRP A 123 12.41 -6.68 16.09
CA TRP A 123 11.26 -7.15 15.29
C TRP A 123 11.54 -8.37 14.40
#